data_AF-A0A6A6UNZ9-F1
#
_entry.id   AF-A0A6A6UNZ9-F1
#
_cell.length_a   1.000
_cell.length_b   1.000
_cell.length_c   1.000
_cell.angle_alpha   90.00
_cell.angle_beta   90.00
_cell.angle_gamma   90.00
#
_symmetry.space_group_name_H-M   'P 1'
#
loop_
_entity.id
_entity.type
_entity.pdbx_description
1 polymer ?
#
loop_
_entity_poly.entity_id
_entity_poly.type
_entity_poly.pdbx_seq_one_letter_code
_entity_poly.pdbx_strand_id
1 'polypeptide(L)'
;MSTKYTCIRCLHALRTSSRPTAPLWRPISIRLSSTTSTPKSHQATPAAAKRQISTFQETTPEYDFDYPGKAASLKRRADGKSDVSRLIIGQNDLFHPLSESPIPAMRQRAAFMKAHAYCPHPEHNRTRIALSEEDPERRKPTNGGVPPAHVRFECPHCGVPSFCSEEHWADDYEEHMKICDTLREINEDDHDLRSGRYFEEYDFPDRYLEEAAVNFTNWDTLLFTRGFEAIDQERSLRHTTRLLTYPYTIGSILHEYSPYGLRNRMTPEGLRSFTALRYTLHPPKPGDGPAMKQIKPIPPPVRIFVVGARAESSLPRNVWEQLAYLYRDVTFHVIMIGPESMTNRDDEFPLPDRTMRNPFGAVIEDQFSREMKISTYVDYFHTLHEARHFTPYDPYFDCFVLFHPGLGHPASSHEWEKTVPQLLETKCPVIVTGYTEFDMQRDIDWMQKQVGKEMDILLEPGQNEFRSLKWDMNDLDPQDISAGNWGVWAFRGKRYEAQTRG
;
A
#
# COMPACT_ATOMS: atom_id res chain seq x y z
N MET A 1 -38.50 11.29 -42.11
CA MET A 1 -37.03 11.31 -42.28
C MET A 1 -36.51 9.92 -41.95
N SER A 2 -35.83 9.29 -42.91
CA SER A 2 -35.38 7.89 -42.85
C SER A 2 -34.10 7.79 -42.02
N THR A 3 -34.13 7.02 -40.93
CA THR A 3 -32.98 6.69 -40.07
C THR A 3 -32.16 5.58 -40.71
N LYS A 4 -30.89 5.88 -41.03
CA LYS A 4 -30.02 5.02 -41.85
C LYS A 4 -29.38 3.81 -41.15
N TYR A 5 -29.67 3.51 -39.88
CA TYR A 5 -28.99 2.39 -39.18
C TYR A 5 -29.87 1.64 -38.18
N THR A 6 -31.08 1.23 -38.57
CA THR A 6 -31.92 0.35 -37.74
C THR A 6 -32.17 -0.98 -38.43
N CYS A 7 -31.73 -2.07 -37.79
CA CYS A 7 -31.85 -3.44 -38.31
C CYS A 7 -33.32 -3.88 -38.37
N ILE A 8 -33.70 -4.55 -39.47
CA ILE A 8 -35.06 -5.02 -39.77
C ILE A 8 -35.60 -5.99 -38.70
N ARG A 9 -34.73 -6.71 -37.98
CA ARG A 9 -35.11 -7.58 -36.84
C ARG A 9 -35.64 -6.78 -35.64
N CYS A 10 -35.08 -5.62 -35.34
CA CYS A 10 -35.49 -4.79 -34.20
C CYS A 10 -36.86 -4.13 -34.44
N LEU A 11 -37.17 -3.83 -35.71
CA LEU A 11 -38.45 -3.25 -36.12
C LEU A 11 -39.64 -4.23 -35.99
N HIS A 12 -39.38 -5.53 -36.04
CA HIS A 12 -40.41 -6.56 -35.89
C HIS A 12 -40.75 -6.89 -34.43
N ALA A 13 -39.79 -6.76 -33.50
CA ALA A 13 -40.02 -6.99 -32.08
C ALA A 13 -40.95 -5.91 -31.46
N LEU A 14 -40.79 -4.65 -31.88
CA LEU A 14 -41.60 -3.52 -31.42
C LEU A 14 -43.08 -3.57 -31.87
N ARG A 15 -43.41 -4.39 -32.87
CA ARG A 15 -44.78 -4.53 -33.40
C ARG A 15 -45.63 -5.59 -32.69
N THR A 16 -45.05 -6.43 -31.82
CA THR A 16 -45.76 -7.60 -31.26
C THR A 16 -46.13 -7.50 -29.78
N SER A 17 -45.78 -6.42 -29.07
CA SER A 17 -46.02 -6.29 -27.63
C SER A 17 -46.84 -5.07 -27.21
N SER A 18 -47.99 -4.81 -27.85
CA SER A 18 -48.94 -3.80 -27.35
C SER A 18 -50.39 -4.23 -27.47
N ARG A 19 -50.93 -4.76 -26.36
CA ARG A 19 -52.34 -4.60 -25.96
C ARG A 19 -52.50 -4.93 -24.47
N PRO A 20 -52.91 -3.98 -23.61
CA PRO A 20 -53.31 -4.29 -22.25
C PRO A 20 -54.79 -4.71 -22.25
N THR A 21 -55.08 -5.86 -21.65
CA THR A 21 -56.44 -6.25 -21.24
C THR A 21 -56.49 -6.19 -19.72
N ALA A 22 -57.34 -5.32 -19.17
CA ALA A 22 -57.63 -5.29 -17.74
C ALA A 22 -58.54 -6.48 -17.38
N PRO A 23 -58.41 -7.05 -16.16
CA PRO A 23 -59.61 -7.10 -15.32
C PRO A 23 -59.38 -6.94 -13.80
N LEU A 24 -60.29 -6.16 -13.21
CA LEU A 24 -61.10 -6.42 -12.01
C LEU A 24 -60.40 -6.85 -10.69
N TRP A 25 -60.24 -5.85 -9.81
CA TRP A 25 -60.02 -6.03 -8.38
C TRP A 25 -61.22 -6.69 -7.68
N ARG A 26 -60.95 -7.68 -6.84
CA ARG A 26 -61.81 -8.16 -5.74
C ARG A 26 -61.05 -7.98 -4.42
N PRO A 27 -61.67 -7.46 -3.35
CA PRO A 27 -60.99 -7.30 -2.07
C PRO A 27 -60.97 -8.62 -1.30
N ILE A 28 -59.79 -9.06 -0.88
CA ILE A 28 -59.62 -10.13 0.11
C ILE A 28 -59.49 -9.46 1.48
N SER A 29 -60.43 -9.79 2.36
CA SER A 29 -60.45 -9.36 3.75
C SER A 29 -59.48 -10.23 4.56
N ILE A 30 -58.38 -9.64 5.03
CA ILE A 30 -57.48 -10.29 5.99
C ILE A 30 -57.80 -9.73 7.38
N ARG A 31 -58.31 -10.60 8.24
CA ARG A 31 -58.59 -10.33 9.66
C ARG A 31 -57.29 -10.08 10.41
N LEU A 32 -57.12 -8.87 10.96
CA LEU A 32 -56.17 -8.63 12.04
C LEU A 32 -56.69 -9.33 13.30
N SER A 33 -55.88 -10.22 13.86
CA SER A 33 -56.06 -10.73 15.22
C SER A 33 -55.04 -10.02 16.10
N SER A 34 -55.54 -9.12 16.94
CA SER A 34 -54.79 -8.47 18.00
C SER A 34 -54.64 -9.42 19.18
N THR A 35 -53.39 -9.73 19.55
CA THR A 35 -53.07 -10.25 20.88
C THR A 35 -52.17 -9.26 21.59
N THR A 36 -52.81 -8.48 22.45
CA THR A 36 -52.21 -7.67 23.50
C THR A 36 -51.60 -8.58 24.56
N SER A 37 -50.30 -8.43 24.82
CA SER A 37 -49.67 -8.86 26.08
C SER A 37 -48.82 -7.73 26.64
N THR A 38 -49.27 -7.22 27.78
CA THR A 38 -48.67 -6.17 28.61
C THR A 38 -47.27 -6.56 29.15
N PRO A 39 -46.40 -5.57 29.44
CA PRO A 39 -45.01 -5.81 29.80
C PRO A 39 -44.85 -6.09 31.30
N LYS A 40 -43.97 -7.04 31.66
CA LYS A 40 -43.48 -7.20 33.02
C LYS A 40 -42.17 -6.46 33.20
N SER A 41 -42.22 -5.49 34.10
CA SER A 41 -41.12 -4.75 34.71
C SER A 41 -40.13 -5.71 35.39
N HIS A 42 -38.84 -5.61 35.03
CA HIS A 42 -37.75 -6.01 35.89
C HIS A 42 -36.81 -4.81 36.08
N GLN A 43 -36.75 -4.35 37.33
CA GLN A 43 -35.78 -3.40 37.85
C GLN A 43 -34.40 -4.06 37.87
N ALA A 44 -33.38 -3.37 37.35
CA ALA A 44 -31.98 -3.67 37.61
C ALA A 44 -31.28 -2.37 38.06
N THR A 45 -30.63 -2.46 39.22
CA THR A 45 -29.85 -1.41 39.91
C THR A 45 -28.53 -1.10 39.20
N PRO A 46 -27.89 0.05 39.47
CA PRO A 46 -26.92 0.67 38.58
C PRO A 46 -25.51 0.09 38.76
N ALA A 47 -24.89 -0.35 37.67
CA ALA A 47 -23.46 -0.65 37.60
C ALA A 47 -22.72 0.53 36.96
N ALA A 48 -21.61 0.92 37.57
CA ALA A 48 -20.82 2.11 37.28
C ALA A 48 -20.40 2.23 35.81
N ALA A 49 -20.82 3.32 35.17
CA ALA A 49 -20.36 3.71 33.84
C ALA A 49 -18.89 4.16 33.91
N LYS A 50 -17.96 3.29 33.52
CA LYS A 50 -16.64 3.71 33.04
C LYS A 50 -16.86 4.44 31.72
N ARG A 51 -16.65 5.75 31.71
CA ARG A 51 -16.55 6.56 30.48
C ARG A 51 -15.39 6.01 29.66
N GLN A 52 -15.68 5.18 28.66
CA GLN A 52 -14.78 4.98 27.53
C GLN A 52 -14.88 6.24 26.67
N ILE A 53 -13.78 6.98 26.62
CA ILE A 53 -13.58 8.04 25.64
C ILE A 53 -13.38 7.32 24.31
N SER A 54 -14.41 7.34 23.45
CA SER A 54 -14.30 6.86 22.08
C SER A 54 -13.51 7.89 21.28
N THR A 55 -12.22 7.63 21.12
CA THR A 55 -11.41 8.32 20.12
C THR A 55 -12.02 7.99 18.76
N PHE A 56 -12.46 9.00 18.01
CA PHE A 56 -12.86 8.86 16.62
C PHE A 56 -11.62 8.46 15.83
N GLN A 57 -11.48 7.17 15.51
CA GLN A 57 -10.55 6.66 14.51
C GLN A 57 -11.28 6.67 13.17
N GLU A 58 -10.88 7.58 12.30
CA GLU A 58 -11.16 7.47 10.88
C GLU A 58 -10.24 6.37 10.36
N THR A 59 -10.82 5.20 10.10
CA THR A 59 -10.13 4.06 9.49
C THR A 59 -9.66 4.49 8.11
N THR A 60 -8.36 4.73 7.94
CA THR A 60 -7.73 4.56 6.64
C THR A 60 -8.12 3.18 6.13
N PRO A 61 -8.52 3.00 4.85
CA PRO A 61 -8.95 1.70 4.36
C PRO A 61 -7.89 0.68 4.74
N GLU A 62 -8.27 -0.29 5.56
CA GLU A 62 -7.45 -1.46 5.81
C GLU A 62 -7.27 -2.13 4.45
N TYR A 63 -6.14 -1.86 3.82
CA TYR A 63 -5.65 -2.72 2.76
C TYR A 63 -5.40 -4.06 3.43
N ASP A 64 -6.39 -4.93 3.32
CA ASP A 64 -6.30 -6.32 3.68
C ASP A 64 -5.16 -6.88 2.82
N PHE A 65 -3.94 -6.83 3.37
CA PHE A 65 -2.76 -7.51 2.88
C PHE A 65 -2.99 -8.98 3.20
N ASP A 66 -4.06 -9.53 2.65
CA ASP A 66 -4.31 -10.96 2.58
C ASP A 66 -3.31 -11.46 1.54
N TYR A 67 -2.04 -11.51 1.95
CA TYR A 67 -1.00 -12.22 1.26
C TYR A 67 -1.50 -13.65 1.24
N PRO A 68 -1.80 -14.24 0.07
CA PRO A 68 -1.89 -15.68 0.01
C PRO A 68 -0.48 -16.17 0.34
N GLY A 69 -0.25 -16.43 1.64
CA GLY A 69 0.94 -17.08 2.14
C GLY A 69 1.27 -18.28 1.28
N LYS A 70 2.49 -18.80 1.41
CA LYS A 70 2.77 -20.20 1.00
C LYS A 70 1.75 -21.23 1.54
N ALA A 71 0.84 -20.84 2.44
CA ALA A 71 -0.33 -21.60 2.87
C ALA A 71 -1.51 -21.61 1.86
N ALA A 72 -1.72 -20.54 1.08
CA ALA A 72 -2.80 -20.40 0.09
C ALA A 72 -2.33 -20.72 -1.34
N SER A 73 -1.05 -20.57 -1.67
CA SER A 73 -0.49 -21.06 -2.94
C SER A 73 -0.17 -22.56 -2.85
N LEU A 74 -0.49 -23.31 -3.90
CA LEU A 74 -0.19 -24.74 -4.00
C LEU A 74 1.33 -24.96 -3.87
N LYS A 75 1.80 -25.82 -2.95
CA LYS A 75 3.21 -26.24 -3.00
C LYS A 75 3.47 -26.98 -4.32
N ARG A 76 4.47 -26.55 -5.10
CA ARG A 76 4.95 -27.28 -6.28
C ARG A 76 5.34 -28.70 -5.84
N ARG A 77 4.59 -29.72 -6.27
CA ARG A 77 4.99 -31.12 -6.07
C ARG A 77 6.24 -31.38 -6.91
N ALA A 78 7.11 -32.28 -6.47
CA ALA A 78 8.33 -32.68 -7.18
C ALA A 78 8.08 -33.15 -8.64
N ASP A 79 6.84 -33.49 -8.99
CA ASP A 79 6.40 -33.91 -10.34
C ASP A 79 5.94 -32.76 -11.26
N GLY A 80 6.05 -31.49 -10.85
CA GLY A 80 5.72 -30.34 -11.70
C GLY A 80 4.23 -30.11 -12.01
N LYS A 81 3.31 -30.87 -11.39
CA LYS A 81 1.86 -30.66 -11.53
C LYS A 81 1.30 -29.92 -10.32
N SER A 82 0.62 -28.80 -10.58
CA SER A 82 -0.20 -28.10 -9.58
C SER A 82 -1.41 -28.95 -9.21
N ASP A 83 -1.77 -28.98 -7.91
CA ASP A 83 -2.95 -29.69 -7.43
C ASP A 83 -4.21 -28.90 -7.86
N VAL A 84 -4.76 -29.24 -9.04
CA VAL A 84 -5.95 -28.59 -9.63
C VAL A 84 -7.17 -28.61 -8.68
N SER A 85 -7.13 -29.44 -7.64
CA SER A 85 -8.22 -29.62 -6.66
C SER A 85 -8.57 -28.38 -5.81
N ARG A 86 -7.75 -27.32 -5.81
CA ARG A 86 -8.02 -26.06 -5.08
C ARG A 86 -8.29 -24.83 -5.96
N LEU A 87 -8.28 -24.97 -7.28
CA LEU A 87 -8.50 -23.86 -8.19
C LEU A 87 -9.98 -23.44 -8.18
N ILE A 88 -10.27 -22.21 -7.79
CA ILE A 88 -11.63 -21.65 -7.71
C ILE A 88 -12.03 -21.04 -9.06
N ILE A 89 -11.10 -20.33 -9.71
CA ILE A 89 -11.30 -19.62 -10.97
C ILE A 89 -10.17 -19.95 -11.96
N GLY A 90 -10.52 -20.14 -13.23
CA GLY A 90 -9.55 -20.33 -14.31
C GLY A 90 -8.91 -19.02 -14.78
N GLN A 91 -7.65 -19.09 -15.25
CA GLN A 91 -6.91 -17.91 -15.74
C GLN A 91 -7.55 -17.18 -16.94
N ASN A 92 -8.46 -17.86 -17.64
CA ASN A 92 -9.17 -17.31 -18.80
C ASN A 92 -10.51 -16.64 -18.44
N ASP A 93 -10.94 -16.70 -17.18
CA ASP A 93 -12.25 -16.24 -16.71
C ASP A 93 -12.11 -15.48 -15.37
N LEU A 94 -11.28 -14.44 -15.36
CA LEU A 94 -10.96 -13.69 -14.13
C LEU A 94 -11.93 -12.54 -13.87
N PHE A 95 -12.73 -12.16 -14.87
CA PHE A 95 -13.63 -11.03 -14.75
C PHE A 95 -15.02 -11.46 -14.27
N HIS A 96 -15.36 -11.07 -13.04
CA HIS A 96 -16.73 -11.15 -12.53
C HIS A 96 -17.12 -9.84 -11.86
N PRO A 97 -18.38 -9.39 -11.98
CA PRO A 97 -18.91 -8.33 -11.12
C PRO A 97 -18.73 -8.72 -9.65
N LEU A 98 -18.31 -7.76 -8.80
CA LEU A 98 -17.89 -8.08 -7.44
C LEU A 98 -19.00 -8.76 -6.63
N SER A 99 -20.27 -8.39 -6.83
CA SER A 99 -21.40 -9.03 -6.13
C SER A 99 -21.72 -10.44 -6.61
N GLU A 100 -21.42 -10.76 -7.86
CA GLU A 100 -21.74 -12.05 -8.49
C GLU A 100 -20.53 -12.98 -8.54
N SER A 101 -19.38 -12.54 -8.03
CA SER A 101 -18.15 -13.31 -7.98
C SER A 101 -18.35 -14.70 -7.34
N PRO A 102 -17.71 -15.76 -7.87
CA PRO A 102 -17.70 -17.07 -7.24
C PRO A 102 -16.92 -17.06 -5.91
N ILE A 103 -16.06 -16.06 -5.69
CA ILE A 103 -15.22 -15.94 -4.48
C ILE A 103 -16.00 -15.20 -3.37
N PRO A 104 -16.20 -15.81 -2.18
CA PRO A 104 -16.94 -15.17 -1.09
C PRO A 104 -16.35 -13.84 -0.63
N ALA A 105 -15.03 -13.71 -0.58
CA ALA A 105 -14.34 -12.49 -0.15
C ALA A 105 -14.65 -11.30 -1.09
N MET A 106 -14.73 -11.54 -2.39
CA MET A 106 -15.08 -10.51 -3.39
C MET A 106 -16.51 -10.01 -3.19
N ARG A 107 -17.45 -10.92 -2.90
CA ARG A 107 -18.84 -10.54 -2.59
C ARG A 107 -18.97 -9.76 -1.29
N GLN A 108 -18.19 -10.14 -0.27
CA GLN A 108 -18.14 -9.40 1.00
C GLN A 108 -17.61 -7.98 0.80
N ARG A 109 -16.54 -7.84 0.00
CA ARG A 109 -16.01 -6.54 -0.39
C ARG A 109 -17.06 -5.70 -1.14
N ALA A 110 -17.77 -6.29 -2.10
CA ALA A 110 -18.86 -5.59 -2.81
C ALA A 110 -19.95 -5.10 -1.84
N ALA A 111 -20.34 -5.93 -0.87
CA ALA A 111 -21.32 -5.58 0.14
C ALA A 111 -20.82 -4.45 1.07
N PHE A 112 -19.54 -4.48 1.42
CA PHE A 112 -18.89 -3.43 2.20
C PHE A 112 -18.90 -2.09 1.43
N MET A 113 -18.51 -2.10 0.16
CA MET A 113 -18.54 -0.91 -0.71
C MET A 113 -19.97 -0.34 -0.81
N LYS A 114 -20.96 -1.20 -1.07
CA LYS A 114 -22.37 -0.79 -1.15
C LYS A 114 -22.93 -0.22 0.16
N ALA A 115 -22.34 -0.56 1.29
CA ALA A 115 -22.75 -0.07 2.60
C ALA A 115 -22.06 1.25 3.01
N HIS A 116 -20.83 1.50 2.53
CA HIS A 116 -20.01 2.61 3.02
C HIS A 116 -19.68 3.66 1.95
N ALA A 117 -19.45 3.25 0.70
CA ALA A 117 -19.08 4.16 -0.37
C ALA A 117 -20.26 4.99 -0.87
N TYR A 118 -20.00 6.26 -1.17
CA TYR A 118 -20.99 7.21 -1.67
C TYR A 118 -20.88 7.41 -3.18
N CYS A 119 -22.02 7.69 -3.82
CA CYS A 119 -22.07 7.96 -5.25
C CYS A 119 -21.31 9.27 -5.58
N PRO A 120 -20.43 9.29 -6.59
CA PRO A 120 -19.64 10.48 -6.94
C PRO A 120 -20.42 11.53 -7.73
N HIS A 121 -21.67 11.25 -8.13
CA HIS A 121 -22.46 12.11 -9.01
C HIS A 121 -22.64 13.54 -8.45
N PRO A 122 -22.50 14.60 -9.28
CA PRO A 122 -22.61 16.00 -8.84
C PRO A 122 -23.95 16.41 -8.25
N GLU A 123 -25.03 15.64 -8.43
CA GLU A 123 -26.33 15.95 -7.82
C GLU A 123 -26.35 15.74 -6.29
N HIS A 124 -25.45 14.92 -5.75
CA HIS A 124 -25.38 14.66 -4.31
C HIS A 124 -24.60 15.75 -3.59
N ASN A 125 -24.97 16.04 -2.33
CA ASN A 125 -24.15 16.88 -1.47
C ASN A 125 -22.80 16.24 -1.17
N ARG A 126 -21.79 17.08 -0.95
CA ARG A 126 -20.46 16.64 -0.48
C ARG A 126 -20.56 15.88 0.84
N THR A 127 -19.80 14.79 0.93
CA THR A 127 -19.68 13.95 2.13
C THR A 127 -18.42 14.25 2.92
N ARG A 128 -17.36 14.65 2.21
CA ARG A 128 -16.07 15.01 2.80
C ARG A 128 -15.48 16.24 2.14
N ILE A 129 -14.43 16.80 2.74
CA ILE A 129 -13.67 17.88 2.15
C ILE A 129 -12.85 17.30 1.00
N ALA A 130 -12.97 17.91 -0.19
CA ALA A 130 -12.15 17.55 -1.34
C ALA A 130 -10.68 17.83 -1.00
N LEU A 131 -9.84 16.81 -1.11
CA LEU A 131 -8.43 16.90 -0.76
C LEU A 131 -7.58 17.36 -1.94
N SER A 132 -7.90 16.90 -3.15
CA SER A 132 -7.17 17.22 -4.38
C SER A 132 -8.04 17.98 -5.40
N GLU A 133 -7.40 18.49 -6.45
CA GLU A 133 -8.11 19.19 -7.53
C GLU A 133 -8.98 18.27 -8.37
N GLU A 134 -8.54 17.02 -8.51
CA GLU A 134 -9.16 15.94 -9.31
C GLU A 134 -10.18 15.13 -8.49
N ASP A 135 -10.32 15.42 -7.20
CA ASP A 135 -11.22 14.74 -6.28
C ASP A 135 -12.70 14.87 -6.74
N PRO A 136 -13.41 13.74 -6.95
CA PRO A 136 -14.83 13.76 -7.36
C PRO A 136 -15.72 14.59 -6.43
N GLU A 137 -15.40 14.65 -5.13
CA GLU A 137 -16.15 15.45 -4.16
C GLU A 137 -16.13 16.95 -4.49
N ARG A 138 -15.11 17.44 -5.22
CA ARG A 138 -15.04 18.85 -5.63
C ARG A 138 -16.17 19.23 -6.62
N ARG A 139 -16.68 18.27 -7.39
CA ARG A 139 -17.76 18.50 -8.37
C ARG A 139 -19.13 18.63 -7.71
N LYS A 140 -19.28 18.09 -6.50
CA LYS A 140 -20.53 18.11 -5.73
C LYS A 140 -20.77 19.49 -5.08
N PRO A 141 -22.03 19.92 -4.92
CA PRO A 141 -22.37 21.11 -4.15
C PRO A 141 -22.15 20.89 -2.64
N THR A 142 -21.73 21.93 -1.93
CA THR A 142 -21.62 21.91 -0.45
C THR A 142 -22.99 21.90 0.21
N ASN A 143 -23.95 22.65 -0.35
CA ASN A 143 -25.33 22.75 0.12
C ASN A 143 -26.27 22.90 -1.08
N GLY A 144 -27.46 22.29 -1.01
CA GLY A 144 -28.52 22.46 -2.03
C GLY A 144 -28.65 21.32 -3.03
N GLY A 145 -27.85 20.26 -2.93
CA GLY A 145 -28.00 19.01 -3.67
C GLY A 145 -28.89 17.99 -2.95
N VAL A 146 -29.05 16.83 -3.59
CA VAL A 146 -29.74 15.64 -3.06
C VAL A 146 -28.90 15.05 -1.90
N PRO A 147 -29.52 14.44 -0.87
CA PRO A 147 -28.77 13.73 0.15
C PRO A 147 -27.79 12.71 -0.47
N PRO A 148 -26.59 12.53 0.13
CA PRO A 148 -25.65 11.51 -0.33
C PRO A 148 -26.31 10.13 -0.36
N ALA A 149 -26.11 9.41 -1.46
CA ALA A 149 -26.60 8.05 -1.62
C ALA A 149 -25.42 7.07 -1.73
N HIS A 150 -25.58 5.88 -1.16
CA HIS A 150 -24.57 4.82 -1.28
C HIS A 150 -24.56 4.20 -2.68
N VAL A 151 -23.40 3.69 -3.08
CA VAL A 151 -23.25 2.95 -4.34
C VAL A 151 -24.10 1.67 -4.31
N ARG A 152 -24.76 1.37 -5.43
CA ARG A 152 -25.63 0.19 -5.60
C ARG A 152 -25.50 -0.43 -6.98
N PHE A 153 -25.33 0.42 -7.99
CA PHE A 153 -25.14 0.03 -9.38
C PHE A 153 -23.68 -0.34 -9.63
N GLU A 154 -23.48 -1.50 -10.25
CA GLU A 154 -22.18 -2.02 -10.68
C GLU A 154 -22.00 -1.75 -12.16
N CYS A 155 -20.85 -1.17 -12.53
CA CYS A 155 -20.55 -0.91 -13.93
C CYS A 155 -20.39 -2.25 -14.68
N PRO A 156 -21.09 -2.47 -15.80
CA PRO A 156 -20.98 -3.72 -16.57
C PRO A 156 -19.58 -3.99 -17.14
N HIS A 157 -18.74 -2.95 -17.28
CA HIS A 157 -17.41 -3.06 -17.86
C HIS A 157 -16.33 -3.38 -16.83
N CYS A 158 -16.31 -2.69 -15.68
CA CYS A 158 -15.30 -2.93 -14.64
C CYS A 158 -15.78 -3.85 -13.49
N GLY A 159 -17.09 -4.06 -13.34
CA GLY A 159 -17.66 -4.93 -12.32
C GLY A 159 -17.64 -4.37 -10.90
N VAL A 160 -17.27 -3.09 -10.73
CA VAL A 160 -17.15 -2.42 -9.43
C VAL A 160 -18.42 -1.60 -9.13
N PRO A 161 -18.96 -1.63 -7.88
CA PRO A 161 -20.02 -0.74 -7.45
C PRO A 161 -19.52 0.72 -7.43
N SER A 162 -20.05 1.56 -8.32
CA SER A 162 -19.53 2.93 -8.51
C SER A 162 -20.59 4.02 -8.35
N PHE A 163 -21.86 3.74 -8.66
CA PHE A 163 -22.94 4.74 -8.61
C PHE A 163 -24.17 4.22 -7.84
N CYS A 164 -25.05 5.12 -7.40
CA CYS A 164 -26.28 4.71 -6.71
C CYS A 164 -27.39 4.21 -7.67
N SER A 165 -27.36 4.61 -8.94
CA SER A 165 -28.32 4.22 -9.98
C SER A 165 -27.65 4.16 -11.37
N GLU A 166 -28.30 3.48 -12.31
CA GLU A 166 -27.87 3.44 -13.72
C GLU A 166 -27.93 4.83 -14.38
N GLU A 167 -28.92 5.64 -14.02
CA GLU A 167 -29.08 7.02 -14.53
C GLU A 167 -27.86 7.88 -14.17
N HIS A 168 -27.44 7.89 -12.89
CA HIS A 168 -26.27 8.66 -12.46
C HIS A 168 -24.96 8.14 -13.08
N TRP A 169 -24.86 6.82 -13.33
CA TRP A 169 -23.73 6.26 -14.05
C TRP A 169 -23.71 6.69 -15.51
N ALA A 170 -24.87 6.74 -16.17
CA ALA A 170 -24.97 7.18 -17.56
C ALA A 170 -24.67 8.67 -17.72
N ASP A 171 -25.08 9.50 -16.76
CA ASP A 171 -24.82 10.94 -16.74
C ASP A 171 -23.35 11.28 -16.49
N ASP A 172 -22.67 10.56 -15.57
CA ASP A 172 -21.23 10.73 -15.27
C ASP A 172 -20.34 9.72 -16.00
N TYR A 173 -20.84 9.15 -17.11
CA TYR A 173 -20.18 8.07 -17.83
C TYR A 173 -18.78 8.48 -18.34
N GLU A 174 -18.64 9.69 -18.86
CA GLU A 174 -17.36 10.19 -19.38
C GLU A 174 -16.28 10.27 -18.31
N GLU A 175 -16.64 10.65 -17.07
CA GLU A 175 -15.68 10.70 -15.96
C GLU A 175 -15.32 9.29 -15.50
N HIS A 176 -16.33 8.41 -15.36
CA HIS A 176 -16.09 7.01 -15.00
C HIS A 176 -15.21 6.29 -16.01
N MET A 177 -15.36 6.57 -17.31
CA MET A 177 -14.56 5.97 -18.38
C MET A 177 -13.06 6.25 -18.26
N LYS A 178 -12.65 7.34 -17.59
CA LYS A 178 -11.22 7.64 -17.37
C LYS A 178 -10.54 6.62 -16.45
N ILE A 179 -11.29 6.01 -15.54
CA ILE A 179 -10.77 5.05 -14.55
C ILE A 179 -11.33 3.64 -14.73
N CYS A 180 -12.33 3.46 -15.60
CA CYS A 180 -13.05 2.21 -15.77
C CYS A 180 -12.13 1.04 -16.14
N ASP A 181 -11.17 1.26 -17.04
CA ASP A 181 -10.19 0.24 -17.45
C ASP A 181 -9.28 -0.16 -16.28
N THR A 182 -8.82 0.82 -15.50
CA THR A 182 -8.01 0.57 -14.29
C THR A 182 -8.80 -0.19 -13.24
N LEU A 183 -10.07 0.17 -13.00
CA LEU A 183 -10.94 -0.56 -12.08
C LEU A 183 -11.20 -2.00 -12.54
N ARG A 184 -11.29 -2.22 -13.85
CA ARG A 184 -11.41 -3.56 -14.41
C ARG A 184 -10.13 -4.37 -14.16
N GLU A 185 -8.97 -3.76 -14.38
CA GLU A 185 -7.67 -4.39 -14.09
C GLU A 185 -7.55 -4.77 -12.61
N ILE A 186 -7.91 -3.87 -11.69
CA ILE A 186 -7.94 -4.14 -10.24
C ILE A 186 -8.84 -5.33 -9.94
N ASN A 187 -10.02 -5.37 -10.54
CA ASN A 187 -10.97 -6.46 -10.35
C ASN A 187 -10.41 -7.81 -10.83
N GLU A 188 -9.81 -7.85 -12.02
CA GLU A 188 -9.20 -9.06 -12.59
C GLU A 188 -7.98 -9.53 -11.77
N ASP A 189 -7.12 -8.61 -11.33
CA ASP A 189 -5.95 -8.91 -10.49
C ASP A 189 -6.39 -9.48 -9.12
N ASP A 190 -7.40 -8.89 -8.49
CA ASP A 190 -7.88 -9.35 -7.18
C ASP A 190 -8.60 -10.71 -7.26
N HIS A 191 -9.26 -11.01 -8.37
CA HIS A 191 -9.79 -12.34 -8.66
C HIS A 191 -8.66 -13.35 -8.88
N ASP A 192 -7.58 -12.96 -9.57
CA ASP A 192 -6.43 -13.83 -9.79
C ASP A 192 -5.70 -14.15 -8.49
N LEU A 193 -5.44 -13.16 -7.64
CA LEU A 193 -4.83 -13.34 -6.32
C LEU A 193 -5.62 -14.31 -5.43
N ARG A 194 -6.96 -14.31 -5.56
CA ARG A 194 -7.87 -15.17 -4.80
C ARG A 194 -8.32 -16.42 -5.57
N SER A 195 -7.78 -16.67 -6.77
CA SER A 195 -8.17 -17.82 -7.62
C SER A 195 -7.71 -19.18 -7.08
N GLY A 196 -6.74 -19.18 -6.16
CA GLY A 196 -6.13 -20.40 -5.61
C GLY A 196 -5.08 -21.03 -6.53
N ARG A 197 -4.64 -20.33 -7.59
CA ARG A 197 -3.55 -20.81 -8.45
C ARG A 197 -2.20 -20.81 -7.75
N TYR A 198 -1.23 -21.49 -8.36
CA TYR A 198 0.17 -21.31 -8.00
C TYR A 198 0.72 -20.03 -8.64
N PHE A 199 1.51 -19.28 -7.86
CA PHE A 199 2.19 -18.08 -8.31
C PHE A 199 3.67 -18.39 -8.48
N GLU A 200 4.06 -18.77 -9.70
CA GLU A 200 5.47 -18.99 -10.06
C GLU A 200 6.27 -17.70 -9.90
N GLU A 201 5.62 -16.56 -10.10
CA GLU A 201 6.21 -15.24 -9.93
C GLU A 201 6.62 -14.88 -8.48
N TYR A 202 6.20 -15.67 -7.49
CA TYR A 202 6.61 -15.53 -6.08
C TYR A 202 7.79 -16.44 -5.70
N ASP A 203 8.28 -17.26 -6.63
CA ASP A 203 9.53 -18.01 -6.47
C ASP A 203 10.72 -17.08 -6.75
N PHE A 204 11.09 -16.32 -5.71
CA PHE A 204 12.19 -15.36 -5.82
C PHE A 204 13.55 -16.05 -5.87
N PRO A 205 14.51 -15.50 -6.64
CA PRO A 205 15.85 -16.03 -6.71
C PRO A 205 16.59 -15.88 -5.38
N ASP A 206 17.44 -16.87 -5.09
CA ASP A 206 18.39 -16.87 -3.98
C ASP A 206 19.54 -15.88 -4.22
N ARG A 207 20.60 -15.99 -3.40
CA ARG A 207 21.79 -15.14 -3.48
C ARG A 207 22.39 -15.15 -4.88
N TYR A 208 22.67 -13.94 -5.36
CA TYR A 208 23.17 -13.64 -6.69
C TYR A 208 24.54 -14.28 -7.01
N LEU A 209 24.77 -14.60 -8.28
CA LEU A 209 26.10 -14.96 -8.81
C LEU A 209 27.01 -13.72 -8.77
N GLU A 210 28.16 -13.84 -8.11
CA GLU A 210 29.05 -12.73 -7.70
C GLU A 210 29.60 -11.84 -8.84
N GLU A 211 29.40 -12.22 -10.10
CA GLU A 211 30.01 -11.60 -11.27
C GLU A 211 29.05 -10.78 -12.14
N ALA A 212 27.73 -10.99 -12.03
CA ALA A 212 26.80 -10.25 -12.86
C ALA A 212 26.56 -8.85 -12.25
N ALA A 213 26.18 -7.86 -13.07
CA ALA A 213 25.88 -6.52 -12.58
C ALA A 213 24.37 -6.29 -12.56
N VAL A 214 23.84 -5.76 -11.46
CA VAL A 214 22.42 -5.42 -11.34
C VAL A 214 22.16 -4.10 -12.07
N ASN A 215 21.11 -4.08 -12.89
CA ASN A 215 20.70 -2.89 -13.62
C ASN A 215 19.40 -2.32 -13.04
N PHE A 216 19.40 -1.04 -12.67
CA PHE A 216 18.25 -0.34 -12.10
C PHE A 216 17.52 0.59 -13.09
N THR A 217 17.59 0.32 -14.40
CA THR A 217 16.93 1.19 -15.40
C THR A 217 15.40 1.10 -15.35
N ASN A 218 14.85 -0.10 -15.17
CA ASN A 218 13.41 -0.35 -15.06
C ASN A 218 13.18 -1.73 -14.40
N TRP A 219 11.93 -2.09 -14.14
CA TRP A 219 11.58 -3.40 -13.57
C TRP A 219 12.09 -4.57 -14.41
N ASP A 220 11.92 -4.55 -15.74
CA ASP A 220 12.28 -5.69 -16.61
C ASP A 220 13.79 -5.97 -16.58
N THR A 221 14.61 -4.94 -16.72
CA THR A 221 16.07 -5.06 -16.68
C THR A 221 16.57 -5.50 -15.30
N LEU A 222 15.94 -5.01 -14.24
CA LEU A 222 16.25 -5.41 -12.88
C LEU A 222 15.93 -6.88 -12.62
N LEU A 223 14.72 -7.32 -12.96
CA LEU A 223 14.28 -8.70 -12.76
C LEU A 223 15.11 -9.67 -13.59
N PHE A 224 15.41 -9.32 -14.84
CA PHE A 224 16.30 -10.10 -15.71
C PHE A 224 17.71 -10.20 -15.12
N THR A 225 18.33 -9.08 -14.76
CA THR A 225 19.70 -9.09 -14.22
C THR A 225 19.81 -9.77 -12.86
N ARG A 226 18.73 -9.84 -12.08
CA ARG A 226 18.66 -10.58 -10.80
C ARG A 226 18.32 -12.07 -10.94
N GLY A 227 18.06 -12.55 -12.15
CA GLY A 227 17.78 -13.97 -12.40
C GLY A 227 16.41 -14.42 -11.93
N PHE A 228 15.41 -13.53 -11.95
CA PHE A 228 14.01 -13.94 -11.79
C PHE A 228 13.60 -14.84 -12.96
N GLU A 229 12.62 -15.72 -12.72
CA GLU A 229 11.96 -16.44 -13.81
C GLU A 229 11.34 -15.43 -14.78
N ALA A 230 11.39 -15.72 -16.09
CA ALA A 230 10.91 -14.79 -17.09
C ALA A 230 9.39 -14.57 -16.92
N ILE A 231 9.01 -13.34 -16.60
CA ILE A 231 7.61 -12.94 -16.42
C ILE A 231 7.11 -12.32 -17.72
N ASP A 232 6.38 -13.10 -18.52
CA ASP A 232 5.83 -12.61 -19.80
C ASP A 232 4.47 -11.93 -19.66
N GLN A 233 3.73 -12.23 -18.58
CA GLN A 233 2.38 -11.69 -18.36
C GLN A 233 2.42 -10.42 -17.52
N GLU A 234 1.81 -9.34 -18.01
CA GLU A 234 1.72 -8.06 -17.30
C GLU A 234 1.08 -8.21 -15.91
N ARG A 235 0.06 -9.07 -15.78
CA ARG A 235 -0.59 -9.37 -14.49
C ARG A 235 0.39 -9.94 -13.46
N SER A 236 1.15 -10.96 -13.83
CA SER A 236 2.18 -11.53 -12.96
C SER A 236 3.25 -10.51 -12.58
N LEU A 237 3.58 -9.59 -13.49
CA LEU A 237 4.49 -8.49 -13.21
C LEU A 237 3.89 -7.51 -12.19
N ARG A 238 2.62 -7.13 -12.32
CA ARG A 238 1.90 -6.30 -11.32
C ARG A 238 1.91 -6.94 -9.93
N HIS A 239 1.63 -8.24 -9.85
CA HIS A 239 1.65 -8.99 -8.58
C HIS A 239 3.04 -9.01 -7.93
N THR A 240 4.08 -9.23 -8.74
CA THR A 240 5.47 -9.29 -8.27
C THR A 240 5.94 -7.92 -7.77
N THR A 241 5.73 -6.89 -8.57
CA THR A 241 6.17 -5.53 -8.25
C THR A 241 5.46 -4.94 -7.02
N ARG A 242 4.21 -5.35 -6.72
CA ARG A 242 3.52 -5.00 -5.47
C ARG A 242 4.32 -5.37 -4.22
N LEU A 243 4.90 -6.56 -4.19
CA LEU A 243 5.66 -7.03 -3.02
C LEU A 243 7.07 -6.44 -3.01
N LEU A 244 7.71 -6.42 -4.18
CA LEU A 244 9.10 -6.02 -4.30
C LEU A 244 9.32 -4.51 -4.21
N THR A 245 8.28 -3.68 -4.42
CA THR A 245 8.43 -2.22 -4.48
C THR A 245 9.14 -1.64 -3.25
N TYR A 246 8.84 -2.11 -2.05
CA TYR A 246 9.41 -1.60 -0.80
C TYR A 246 10.92 -1.85 -0.69
N PRO A 247 11.40 -3.11 -0.70
CA PRO A 247 12.83 -3.39 -0.63
C PRO A 247 13.61 -2.81 -1.82
N TYR A 248 13.07 -2.88 -3.05
CA TYR A 248 13.80 -2.40 -4.22
C TYR A 248 13.85 -0.87 -4.34
N THR A 249 12.90 -0.13 -3.76
CA THR A 249 13.01 1.33 -3.65
C THR A 249 14.19 1.71 -2.78
N ILE A 250 14.35 1.05 -1.63
CA ILE A 250 15.50 1.26 -0.73
C ILE A 250 16.79 0.86 -1.46
N GLY A 251 16.79 -0.34 -2.05
CA GLY A 251 17.92 -0.89 -2.79
C GLY A 251 18.40 0.05 -3.89
N SER A 252 17.49 0.50 -4.77
CA SER A 252 17.81 1.37 -5.90
C SER A 252 18.41 2.72 -5.49
N ILE A 253 18.01 3.30 -4.36
CA ILE A 253 18.58 4.56 -3.86
C ILE A 253 19.97 4.34 -3.26
N LEU A 254 20.13 3.25 -2.49
CA LEU A 254 21.35 2.96 -1.75
C LEU A 254 22.40 2.16 -2.55
N HIS A 255 22.07 1.68 -3.74
CA HIS A 255 22.99 0.94 -4.62
C HIS A 255 23.99 1.86 -5.32
N GLU A 256 25.17 1.34 -5.70
CA GLU A 256 26.18 2.11 -6.43
C GLU A 256 25.71 2.51 -7.85
N TYR A 257 25.03 1.58 -8.54
CA TYR A 257 24.38 1.79 -9.85
C TYR A 257 22.96 2.37 -9.74
N SER A 258 22.72 3.20 -8.72
CA SER A 258 21.44 3.89 -8.56
C SER A 258 21.06 4.67 -9.82
N PRO A 259 19.77 4.66 -10.24
CA PRO A 259 19.31 5.47 -11.36
C PRO A 259 19.31 6.97 -11.03
N TYR A 260 19.47 7.32 -9.75
CA TYR A 260 19.50 8.68 -9.24
C TYR A 260 20.94 9.21 -9.15
N GLY A 261 21.17 10.37 -9.76
CA GLY A 261 22.47 11.05 -9.79
C GLY A 261 22.30 12.55 -9.95
N LEU A 262 23.39 13.32 -10.03
CA LEU A 262 23.31 14.79 -10.09
C LEU A 262 22.56 15.32 -11.33
N ARG A 263 22.45 14.51 -12.38
CA ARG A 263 21.67 14.82 -13.58
C ARG A 263 20.20 14.39 -13.47
N ASN A 264 19.89 13.53 -12.51
CA ASN A 264 18.59 12.90 -12.33
C ASN A 264 18.19 12.95 -10.86
N ARG A 265 17.61 14.09 -10.44
CA ARG A 265 16.95 14.36 -9.14
C ARG A 265 17.82 14.34 -7.87
N MET A 266 19.05 13.83 -7.90
CA MET A 266 19.90 13.82 -6.70
C MET A 266 20.55 15.19 -6.49
N THR A 267 20.37 15.77 -5.30
CA THR A 267 21.02 17.04 -4.94
C THR A 267 22.48 16.82 -4.56
N PRO A 268 23.32 17.88 -4.51
CA PRO A 268 24.70 17.77 -4.02
C PRO A 268 24.80 17.23 -2.58
N GLU A 269 23.88 17.62 -1.70
CA GLU A 269 23.80 17.11 -0.33
C GLU A 269 23.31 15.66 -0.28
N GLY A 270 22.40 15.29 -1.19
CA GLY A 270 22.00 13.90 -1.43
C GLY A 270 23.17 13.03 -1.82
N LEU A 271 23.96 13.47 -2.80
CA LEU A 271 25.14 12.73 -3.23
C LEU A 271 26.11 12.52 -2.08
N ARG A 272 26.41 13.55 -1.27
CA ARG A 272 27.29 13.41 -0.09
C ARG A 272 26.75 12.41 0.93
N SER A 273 25.44 12.43 1.19
CA SER A 273 24.80 11.56 2.19
C SER A 273 24.73 10.11 1.73
N PHE A 274 24.25 9.87 0.50
CA PHE A 274 24.11 8.52 -0.03
C PHE A 274 25.44 7.89 -0.45
N THR A 275 26.44 8.67 -0.86
CA THR A 275 27.77 8.12 -1.19
C THR A 275 28.43 7.47 0.03
N ALA A 276 28.22 8.02 1.22
CA ALA A 276 28.72 7.43 2.47
C ALA A 276 28.13 6.02 2.71
N LEU A 277 26.81 5.88 2.59
CA LEU A 277 26.12 4.59 2.70
C LEU A 277 26.51 3.64 1.56
N ARG A 278 26.55 4.12 0.31
CA ARG A 278 26.96 3.33 -0.87
C ARG A 278 28.35 2.75 -0.69
N TYR A 279 29.29 3.51 -0.13
CA TYR A 279 30.65 3.05 0.15
C TYR A 279 30.65 1.90 1.18
N THR A 280 29.88 2.04 2.25
CA THR A 280 29.70 0.99 3.27
C THR A 280 29.05 -0.26 2.69
N LEU A 281 28.08 -0.09 1.80
CA LEU A 281 27.29 -1.16 1.19
C LEU A 281 28.02 -1.93 0.07
N HIS A 282 29.10 -1.36 -0.48
CA HIS A 282 29.92 -1.99 -1.54
C HIS A 282 31.39 -2.04 -1.12
N PRO A 283 31.73 -2.85 -0.09
CA PRO A 283 33.11 -2.97 0.33
C PRO A 283 33.96 -3.51 -0.83
N PRO A 284 35.18 -2.97 -1.06
CA PRO A 284 36.06 -3.48 -2.11
C PRO A 284 36.40 -4.93 -1.82
N LYS A 285 36.49 -5.75 -2.88
CA LYS A 285 36.80 -7.19 -2.77
C LYS A 285 38.03 -7.40 -1.87
N PRO A 286 37.95 -8.27 -0.85
CA PRO A 286 39.12 -8.58 -0.03
C PRO A 286 40.16 -9.33 -0.85
N GLY A 287 41.26 -8.66 -1.20
CA GLY A 287 42.54 -9.30 -1.55
C GLY A 287 42.82 -9.59 -3.03
N ASP A 288 43.13 -8.56 -3.82
CA ASP A 288 43.85 -8.73 -5.11
C ASP A 288 45.28 -8.15 -5.06
N GLY A 289 45.79 -7.93 -3.84
CA GLY A 289 47.14 -7.43 -3.59
C GLY A 289 47.95 -8.42 -2.74
N PRO A 290 49.25 -8.63 -3.02
CA PRO A 290 50.09 -9.64 -2.35
C PRO A 290 50.41 -9.34 -0.87
N ALA A 291 49.80 -8.31 -0.28
CA ALA A 291 50.00 -7.90 1.10
C ALA A 291 48.79 -8.27 1.97
N MET A 292 48.71 -9.56 2.32
CA MET A 292 47.80 -10.08 3.34
C MET A 292 48.21 -9.56 4.72
N LYS A 293 47.88 -8.30 5.04
CA LYS A 293 48.26 -7.65 6.32
C LYS A 293 47.13 -7.04 7.13
N GLN A 294 45.88 -7.05 6.67
CA GLN A 294 44.77 -6.57 7.49
C GLN A 294 43.54 -7.46 7.30
N ILE A 295 43.26 -8.30 8.30
CA ILE A 295 41.92 -8.86 8.50
C ILE A 295 41.03 -7.63 8.70
N LYS A 296 40.28 -7.24 7.67
CA LYS A 296 39.29 -6.17 7.82
C LYS A 296 38.22 -6.71 8.79
N PRO A 297 37.92 -6.01 9.90
CA PRO A 297 36.80 -6.40 10.73
C PRO A 297 35.53 -6.41 9.87
N ILE A 298 34.67 -7.41 10.09
CA ILE A 298 33.36 -7.47 9.44
C ILE A 298 32.65 -6.15 9.77
N PRO A 299 32.21 -5.38 8.76
CA PRO A 299 31.55 -4.11 9.01
C PRO A 299 30.28 -4.34 9.85
N PRO A 300 29.92 -3.40 10.74
CA PRO A 300 28.65 -3.50 11.45
C PRO A 300 27.47 -3.51 10.46
N PRO A 301 26.33 -4.10 10.84
CA PRO A 301 25.17 -4.16 9.97
C PRO A 301 24.65 -2.76 9.66
N VAL A 302 24.23 -2.53 8.41
CA VAL A 302 23.51 -1.31 8.04
C VAL A 302 22.10 -1.37 8.60
N ARG A 303 21.73 -0.38 9.43
CA ARG A 303 20.42 -0.29 10.06
C ARG A 303 19.47 0.53 9.19
N ILE A 304 18.34 -0.07 8.83
CA ILE A 304 17.28 0.59 8.08
C ILE A 304 16.08 0.74 9.01
N PHE A 305 15.79 1.96 9.41
CA PHE A 305 14.66 2.28 10.28
C PHE A 305 13.43 2.57 9.43
N VAL A 306 12.49 1.62 9.38
CA VAL A 306 11.18 1.81 8.76
C VAL A 306 10.24 2.40 9.80
N VAL A 307 9.96 3.70 9.69
CA VAL A 307 9.18 4.46 10.67
C VAL A 307 7.75 4.69 10.17
N GLY A 308 6.77 4.47 11.04
CA GLY A 308 5.35 4.44 10.66
C GLY A 308 4.99 3.14 9.96
N ALA A 309 5.63 2.05 10.37
CA ALA A 309 5.47 0.73 9.78
C ALA A 309 4.02 0.20 9.89
N ARG A 310 3.43 -0.23 8.77
CA ARG A 310 2.09 -0.82 8.60
C ARG A 310 2.19 -2.05 7.70
N ALA A 311 1.69 -1.97 6.47
CA ALA A 311 1.64 -3.06 5.50
C ALA A 311 3.01 -3.67 5.20
N GLU A 312 4.07 -2.88 5.16
CA GLU A 312 5.43 -3.37 4.88
C GLU A 312 5.99 -4.29 5.98
N SER A 313 5.46 -4.21 7.20
CA SER A 313 5.80 -5.11 8.31
C SER A 313 5.17 -6.50 8.16
N SER A 314 4.03 -6.58 7.47
CA SER A 314 3.34 -7.82 7.14
C SER A 314 3.95 -8.56 5.94
N LEU A 315 4.89 -7.92 5.22
CA LEU A 315 5.53 -8.54 4.06
C LEU A 315 6.30 -9.81 4.44
N PRO A 316 6.24 -10.85 3.59
CA PRO A 316 7.02 -12.08 3.79
C PRO A 316 8.52 -11.81 3.93
N ARG A 317 9.20 -12.59 4.78
CA ARG A 317 10.63 -12.37 5.05
C ARG A 317 11.50 -12.60 3.82
N ASN A 318 11.13 -13.54 2.96
CA ASN A 318 11.80 -13.77 1.68
C ASN A 318 11.69 -12.60 0.69
N VAL A 319 10.69 -11.71 0.85
CA VAL A 319 10.61 -10.46 0.08
C VAL A 319 11.66 -9.46 0.58
N TRP A 320 11.77 -9.31 1.90
CA TRP A 320 12.80 -8.45 2.51
C TRP A 320 14.22 -8.96 2.26
N GLU A 321 14.44 -10.28 2.23
CA GLU A 321 15.74 -10.88 1.85
C GLU A 321 16.22 -10.44 0.47
N GLN A 322 15.31 -10.13 -0.47
CA GLN A 322 15.70 -9.65 -1.79
C GLN A 322 16.50 -8.34 -1.74
N LEU A 323 16.30 -7.51 -0.71
CA LEU A 323 17.13 -6.33 -0.47
C LEU A 323 18.57 -6.72 -0.12
N ALA A 324 18.75 -7.68 0.78
CA ALA A 324 20.09 -8.13 1.18
C ALA A 324 20.84 -8.74 -0.01
N TYR A 325 20.13 -9.47 -0.89
CA TYR A 325 20.70 -10.08 -2.09
C TYR A 325 21.09 -9.09 -3.19
N LEU A 326 20.79 -7.79 -3.05
CA LEU A 326 21.33 -6.74 -3.92
C LEU A 326 22.77 -6.35 -3.56
N TYR A 327 23.24 -6.70 -2.35
CA TYR A 327 24.54 -6.27 -1.85
C TYR A 327 25.44 -7.47 -1.55
N ARG A 328 26.75 -7.26 -1.63
CA ARG A 328 27.75 -8.31 -1.38
C ARG A 328 28.34 -8.17 0.02
N ASP A 329 28.29 -9.25 0.80
CA ASP A 329 28.98 -9.41 2.09
C ASP A 329 28.67 -8.31 3.11
N VAL A 330 27.44 -7.79 3.03
CA VAL A 330 26.88 -6.83 3.97
C VAL A 330 25.72 -7.48 4.70
N THR A 331 25.58 -7.13 5.97
CA THR A 331 24.45 -7.53 6.79
C THR A 331 23.52 -6.35 7.03
N PHE A 332 22.22 -6.60 7.05
CA PHE A 332 21.18 -5.61 7.27
C PHE A 332 20.47 -5.85 8.59
N HIS A 333 20.12 -4.76 9.26
CA HIS A 333 19.17 -4.77 10.36
C HIS A 333 18.00 -3.86 10.02
N VAL A 334 16.88 -4.45 9.61
CA VAL A 334 15.65 -3.70 9.32
C VAL A 334 14.86 -3.56 10.62
N ILE A 335 14.64 -2.32 11.04
CA ILE A 335 13.98 -1.97 12.30
C ILE A 335 12.64 -1.34 11.95
N MET A 336 11.57 -2.08 12.13
CA MET A 336 10.20 -1.63 11.88
C MET A 336 9.64 -1.01 13.15
N ILE A 337 9.17 0.25 13.05
CA ILE A 337 8.69 1.04 14.19
C ILE A 337 7.34 1.62 13.83
N GLY A 338 6.32 1.30 14.61
CA GLY A 338 5.01 1.92 14.48
C GLY A 338 3.95 1.24 15.34
N PRO A 339 2.92 1.97 15.79
CA PRO A 339 1.81 1.39 16.55
C PRO A 339 1.04 0.32 15.75
N GLU A 340 1.04 0.42 14.42
CA GLU A 340 0.36 -0.47 13.47
C GLU A 340 1.30 -1.52 12.85
N SER A 341 2.52 -1.67 13.38
CA SER A 341 3.54 -2.58 12.82
C SER A 341 3.27 -4.07 13.06
N MET A 342 2.19 -4.41 13.75
CA MET A 342 1.72 -5.77 13.98
C MET A 342 0.34 -6.02 13.37
N THR A 343 -0.20 -5.07 12.60
CA THR A 343 -1.44 -5.26 11.85
C THR A 343 -1.26 -6.43 10.86
N ASN A 344 -2.28 -7.29 10.75
CA ASN A 344 -2.25 -8.54 9.95
C ASN A 344 -1.21 -9.58 10.40
N ARG A 345 -0.75 -9.51 11.66
CA ARG A 345 0.16 -10.48 12.29
C ARG A 345 -0.45 -11.06 13.57
N ASP A 346 -1.76 -11.33 13.54
CA ASP A 346 -2.53 -11.77 14.70
C ASP A 346 -2.04 -13.10 15.31
N ASP A 347 -1.47 -13.98 14.47
CA ASP A 347 -0.88 -15.26 14.89
C ASP A 347 0.38 -15.11 15.75
N GLU A 348 1.00 -13.93 15.74
CA GLU A 348 2.23 -13.64 16.50
C GLU A 348 1.96 -13.08 17.90
N PHE A 349 0.69 -12.95 18.28
CA PHE A 349 0.31 -12.59 19.64
C PHE A 349 0.34 -13.81 20.59
N PRO A 350 0.70 -13.61 21.87
CA PRO A 350 1.01 -12.34 22.52
C PRO A 350 2.42 -11.82 22.23
N LEU A 351 2.58 -10.50 22.25
CA LEU A 351 3.89 -9.86 22.12
C LEU A 351 4.85 -10.32 23.25
N PRO A 352 6.16 -10.35 22.99
CA PRO A 352 7.15 -10.69 24.01
C PRO A 352 7.05 -9.78 25.24
N ASP A 353 7.20 -10.38 26.42
CA ASP A 353 7.19 -9.64 27.68
C ASP A 353 8.30 -8.59 27.73
N ARG A 354 7.97 -7.40 28.27
CA ARG A 354 8.93 -6.34 28.51
C ARG A 354 9.89 -6.75 29.62
N THR A 355 11.12 -7.08 29.25
CA THR A 355 12.19 -7.50 30.17
C THR A 355 13.32 -6.47 30.19
N MET A 356 14.26 -6.59 31.14
CA MET A 356 15.44 -5.71 31.17
C MET A 356 16.27 -5.77 29.87
N ARG A 357 16.25 -6.90 29.14
CA ARG A 357 16.94 -7.07 27.86
C ARG A 357 16.11 -6.59 26.66
N ASN A 358 14.79 -6.57 26.81
CA ASN A 358 13.84 -6.12 25.78
C ASN A 358 12.81 -5.18 26.42
N PRO A 359 13.21 -3.93 26.76
CA PRO A 359 12.35 -3.02 27.52
C PRO A 359 11.08 -2.61 26.75
N PHE A 360 11.11 -2.67 25.42
CA PHE A 360 10.00 -2.29 24.55
C PHE A 360 9.15 -3.48 24.05
N GLY A 361 9.50 -4.72 24.42
CA GLY A 361 8.74 -5.90 23.98
C GLY A 361 8.82 -6.13 22.47
N ALA A 362 9.96 -5.78 21.86
CA ALA A 362 10.16 -5.92 20.42
C ALA A 362 10.16 -7.39 19.97
N VAL A 363 9.54 -7.65 18.83
CA VAL A 363 9.63 -8.95 18.14
C VAL A 363 10.94 -8.96 17.37
N ILE A 364 11.81 -9.94 17.63
CA ILE A 364 13.14 -10.03 17.03
C ILE A 364 13.21 -11.30 16.20
N GLU A 365 13.45 -11.15 14.91
CA GLU A 365 13.54 -12.22 13.93
C GLU A 365 14.96 -12.25 13.36
N ASP A 366 15.78 -13.19 13.85
CA ASP A 366 17.20 -13.31 13.48
C ASP A 366 17.58 -14.69 12.93
N GLN A 367 16.64 -15.63 12.81
CA GLN A 367 16.90 -17.01 12.38
C GLN A 367 16.49 -17.32 10.94
N PHE A 368 15.85 -16.39 10.23
CA PHE A 368 15.38 -16.64 8.86
C PHE A 368 16.48 -16.45 7.81
N SER A 369 17.41 -15.53 8.03
CA SER A 369 18.49 -15.19 7.10
C SER A 369 19.81 -15.01 7.82
N ARG A 370 20.94 -15.19 7.12
CA ARG A 370 22.27 -14.87 7.67
C ARG A 370 22.64 -13.40 7.42
N GLU A 371 22.10 -12.83 6.36
CA GLU A 371 22.40 -11.50 5.86
C GLU A 371 21.45 -10.43 6.41
N MET A 372 20.32 -10.83 7.02
CA MET A 372 19.30 -9.89 7.49
C MET A 372 18.74 -10.29 8.84
N LYS A 373 18.57 -9.27 9.69
CA LYS A 373 17.79 -9.32 10.92
C LYS A 373 16.62 -8.34 10.82
N ILE A 374 15.44 -8.74 11.26
CA ILE A 374 14.27 -7.85 11.37
C ILE A 374 13.90 -7.70 12.84
N SER A 375 13.60 -6.48 13.27
CA SER A 375 13.03 -6.23 14.60
C SER A 375 11.86 -5.27 14.52
N THR A 376 10.73 -5.65 15.10
CA THR A 376 9.49 -4.88 15.08
C THR A 376 9.19 -4.30 16.47
N TYR A 377 8.92 -3.00 16.52
CA TYR A 377 8.61 -2.24 17.74
C TYR A 377 7.22 -1.60 17.62
N VAL A 378 6.32 -2.00 18.52
CA VAL A 378 4.96 -1.44 18.64
C VAL A 378 4.98 -0.19 19.52
N ASP A 379 5.68 0.84 19.06
CA ASP A 379 5.77 2.15 19.72
C ASP A 379 6.04 3.23 18.66
N TYR A 380 5.95 4.50 19.05
CA TYR A 380 6.34 5.61 18.20
C TYR A 380 7.87 5.81 18.22
N PHE A 381 8.42 6.27 17.09
CA PHE A 381 9.86 6.53 17.00
C PHE A 381 10.34 7.56 18.03
N HIS A 382 9.54 8.60 18.30
CA HIS A 382 9.93 9.63 19.26
C HIS A 382 10.10 9.09 20.69
N THR A 383 9.28 8.12 21.11
CA THR A 383 9.45 7.43 22.40
C THR A 383 10.80 6.71 22.47
N LEU A 384 11.16 5.98 21.41
CA LEU A 384 12.39 5.19 21.34
C LEU A 384 13.65 6.07 21.25
N HIS A 385 13.54 7.20 20.56
CA HIS A 385 14.60 8.18 20.42
C HIS A 385 14.85 8.94 21.74
N GLU A 386 13.80 9.38 22.43
CA GLU A 386 13.90 10.01 23.76
C GLU A 386 14.52 9.06 24.80
N ALA A 387 14.19 7.77 24.73
CA ALA A 387 14.80 6.72 25.55
C ALA A 387 16.26 6.39 25.16
N ARG A 388 16.80 7.00 24.09
CA ARG A 388 18.13 6.75 23.53
C ARG A 388 18.39 5.29 23.20
N HIS A 389 17.36 4.55 22.83
CA HIS A 389 17.43 3.10 22.60
C HIS A 389 18.35 2.73 21.43
N PHE A 390 18.38 3.56 20.38
CA PHE A 390 19.20 3.32 19.18
C PHE A 390 20.43 4.22 19.05
N THR A 391 20.64 5.13 20.00
CA THR A 391 21.77 6.08 20.02
C THR A 391 23.09 5.34 20.32
N PRO A 392 24.21 5.67 19.66
CA PRO A 392 24.39 6.72 18.65
C PRO A 392 23.85 6.36 17.27
N TYR A 393 23.45 7.40 16.52
CA TYR A 393 23.14 7.29 15.10
C TYR A 393 24.39 7.56 14.27
N ASP A 394 24.60 6.76 13.24
CA ASP A 394 25.72 6.85 12.33
C ASP A 394 25.22 7.02 10.88
N PRO A 395 25.35 8.21 10.28
CA PRO A 395 24.94 8.47 8.90
C PRO A 395 25.65 7.61 7.83
N TYR A 396 26.70 6.86 8.18
CA TYR A 396 27.39 5.91 7.30
C TYR A 396 26.79 4.49 7.34
N PHE A 397 25.98 4.18 8.36
CA PHE A 397 25.37 2.87 8.59
C PHE A 397 23.86 2.92 8.83
N ASP A 398 23.28 4.09 9.04
CA ASP A 398 21.87 4.27 9.36
C ASP A 398 21.13 5.04 8.27
N CYS A 399 19.95 4.53 7.91
CA CYS A 399 19.01 5.20 7.03
C CYS A 399 17.59 5.06 7.56
N PHE A 400 16.78 6.10 7.42
CA PHE A 400 15.37 6.10 7.77
C PHE A 400 14.52 6.03 6.51
N VAL A 401 13.42 5.30 6.59
CA VAL A 401 12.46 5.14 5.49
C VAL A 401 11.05 5.31 6.05
N LEU A 402 10.28 6.16 5.41
CA LEU A 402 8.87 6.39 5.71
C LEU A 402 8.05 5.99 4.49
N PHE A 403 7.35 4.87 4.61
CA PHE A 403 6.43 4.43 3.57
C PHE A 403 5.09 5.11 3.75
N HIS A 404 4.70 5.90 2.75
CA HIS A 404 3.40 6.57 2.69
C HIS A 404 2.97 7.24 4.01
N PRO A 405 3.82 8.04 4.68
CA PRO A 405 3.58 8.48 6.05
C PRO A 405 2.35 9.39 6.20
N GLY A 406 1.94 10.09 5.13
CA GLY A 406 0.87 11.08 5.19
C GLY A 406 1.22 12.24 6.13
N LEU A 407 2.42 12.81 5.98
CA LEU A 407 2.92 13.89 6.84
C LEU A 407 2.01 15.13 6.82
N GLY A 408 1.49 15.48 5.64
CA GLY A 408 0.60 16.61 5.42
C GLY A 408 -0.88 16.23 5.40
N HIS A 409 -1.23 14.95 5.60
CA HIS A 409 -2.63 14.53 5.62
C HIS A 409 -3.32 15.03 6.90
N PRO A 410 -4.52 15.64 6.82
CA PRO A 410 -5.19 16.23 7.99
C PRO A 410 -5.37 15.24 9.16
N ALA A 411 -5.67 13.98 8.87
CA ALA A 411 -5.88 12.95 9.88
C ALA A 411 -4.60 12.55 10.64
N SER A 412 -3.44 12.46 9.98
CA SER A 412 -2.20 11.90 10.55
C SER A 412 -1.12 12.93 10.88
N SER A 413 -1.20 14.14 10.32
CA SER A 413 -0.15 15.18 10.46
C SER A 413 0.24 15.50 11.92
N HIS A 414 -0.71 15.41 12.85
CA HIS A 414 -0.49 15.66 14.27
C HIS A 414 0.42 14.62 14.96
N GLU A 415 0.45 13.38 14.46
CA GLU A 415 1.32 12.31 15.01
C GLU A 415 2.79 12.52 14.63
N TRP A 416 3.04 13.19 13.51
CA TRP A 416 4.37 13.42 12.95
C TRP A 416 5.06 14.67 13.52
N GLU A 417 4.31 15.60 14.12
CA GLU A 417 4.84 16.87 14.62
C GLU A 417 5.98 16.69 15.63
N LYS A 418 5.90 15.67 16.50
CA LYS A 418 6.97 15.34 17.46
C LYS A 418 8.10 14.53 16.84
N THR A 419 7.77 13.65 15.90
CA THR A 419 8.68 12.66 15.31
C THR A 419 9.66 13.32 14.33
N VAL A 420 9.18 14.27 13.52
CA VAL A 420 9.98 14.90 12.46
C VAL A 420 11.21 15.66 12.98
N PRO A 421 11.12 16.54 14.02
CA PRO A 421 12.29 17.19 14.58
C PRO A 421 13.35 16.21 15.08
N GLN A 422 12.93 15.09 15.69
CA GLN A 422 13.84 14.06 16.18
C GLN A 422 14.52 13.30 15.04
N LEU A 423 13.82 13.06 13.92
CA LEU A 423 14.44 12.53 12.70
C LEU A 423 15.52 13.49 12.16
N LEU A 424 15.28 14.81 12.18
CA LEU A 424 16.27 15.80 11.75
C LEU A 424 17.48 15.90 12.70
N GLU A 425 17.31 15.56 13.99
CA GLU A 425 18.41 15.49 14.96
C GLU A 425 19.40 14.36 14.62
N THR A 426 18.92 13.22 14.09
CA THR A 426 19.77 12.08 13.74
C THR A 426 20.83 12.38 12.68
N LYS A 427 20.62 13.42 11.85
CA LYS A 427 21.45 13.76 10.68
C LYS A 427 21.66 12.60 9.69
N CYS A 428 20.82 11.57 9.76
CA CYS A 428 20.79 10.44 8.85
C CYS A 428 19.85 10.73 7.68
N PRO A 429 20.09 10.15 6.49
CA PRO A 429 19.19 10.31 5.35
C PRO A 429 17.83 9.66 5.64
N VAL A 430 16.77 10.39 5.29
CA VAL A 430 15.38 9.99 5.45
C VAL A 430 14.74 9.89 4.07
N ILE A 431 14.37 8.69 3.65
CA ILE A 431 13.67 8.40 2.38
C ILE A 431 12.17 8.39 2.66
N VAL A 432 11.39 9.07 1.84
CA VAL A 432 9.93 9.18 1.97
C VAL A 432 9.27 8.79 0.66
N THR A 433 8.15 8.09 0.76
CA THR A 433 7.35 7.68 -0.41
C THR A 433 5.91 8.14 -0.31
N GLY A 434 5.20 8.17 -1.43
CA GLY A 434 3.79 8.61 -1.51
C GLY A 434 2.94 7.74 -2.44
N TYR A 435 1.62 7.73 -2.21
CA TYR A 435 0.64 6.97 -3.01
C TYR A 435 0.31 7.66 -4.32
N THR A 436 0.32 9.00 -4.32
CA THR A 436 0.04 9.84 -5.48
C THR A 436 1.01 11.01 -5.53
N GLU A 437 1.09 11.67 -6.68
CA GLU A 437 1.85 12.93 -6.83
C GLU A 437 1.35 14.00 -5.86
N PHE A 438 0.02 14.10 -5.75
CA PHE A 438 -0.64 15.07 -4.90
C PHE A 438 -0.33 14.85 -3.41
N ASP A 439 -0.42 13.61 -2.93
CA ASP A 439 -0.09 13.29 -1.53
C ASP A 439 1.37 13.60 -1.22
N MET A 440 2.29 13.25 -2.13
CA MET A 440 3.70 13.56 -1.97
C MET A 440 3.95 15.06 -1.90
N GLN A 441 3.33 15.85 -2.79
CA GLN A 441 3.49 17.31 -2.78
C GLN A 441 2.92 17.93 -1.49
N ARG A 442 1.75 17.47 -1.02
CA ARG A 442 1.16 17.92 0.25
C ARG A 442 2.09 17.66 1.43
N ASP A 443 2.72 16.49 1.47
CA ASP A 443 3.68 16.12 2.51
C ASP A 443 4.92 17.03 2.49
N ILE A 444 5.41 17.37 1.29
CA ILE A 444 6.56 18.27 1.10
C ILE A 444 6.21 19.69 1.53
N ASP A 445 5.05 20.21 1.13
CA ASP A 445 4.60 21.56 1.49
C ASP A 445 4.43 21.69 3.01
N TRP A 446 3.88 20.66 3.66
CA TRP A 446 3.79 20.59 5.12
C TRP A 446 5.19 20.59 5.76
N MET A 447 6.12 19.78 5.26
CA MET A 447 7.50 19.72 5.76
C MET A 447 8.25 21.05 5.58
N GLN A 448 8.08 21.72 4.42
CA GLN A 448 8.68 23.03 4.16
C GLN A 448 8.15 24.08 5.13
N LYS A 449 6.85 24.05 5.44
CA LYS A 449 6.21 24.96 6.39
C LYS A 449 6.68 24.74 7.83
N GLN A 450 6.82 23.48 8.25
CA GLN A 450 7.20 23.15 9.63
C GLN A 450 8.71 23.28 9.89
N VAL A 451 9.54 22.71 9.01
CA VAL A 451 10.97 22.49 9.26
C VAL A 451 11.88 22.83 8.08
N GLY A 452 11.38 23.54 7.06
CA GLY A 452 12.13 23.82 5.82
C GLY A 452 13.48 24.52 6.02
N LYS A 453 13.65 25.29 7.12
CA LYS A 453 14.95 25.92 7.43
C LYS A 453 15.99 24.96 7.97
N GLU A 454 15.58 23.85 8.58
CA GLU A 454 16.42 22.88 9.26
C GLU A 454 16.68 21.62 8.42
N MET A 455 16.05 21.54 7.25
CA MET A 455 16.07 20.39 6.36
C MET A 455 16.81 20.70 5.06
N ASP A 456 17.61 19.75 4.59
CA ASP A 456 18.16 19.70 3.24
C ASP A 456 17.44 18.60 2.45
N ILE A 457 17.02 18.92 1.22
CA ILE A 457 16.48 17.92 0.29
C ILE A 457 17.68 17.13 -0.28
N LEU A 458 17.62 15.80 -0.20
CA LEU A 458 18.62 14.88 -0.73
C LEU A 458 18.24 14.36 -2.12
N LEU A 459 16.97 14.04 -2.30
CA LEU A 459 16.40 13.57 -3.56
C LEU A 459 15.15 14.41 -3.85
N GLU A 460 15.16 15.07 -5.01
CA GLU A 460 14.02 15.87 -5.46
C GLU A 460 12.78 14.99 -5.66
N PRO A 461 11.58 15.51 -5.39
CA PRO A 461 10.34 14.78 -5.59
C PRO A 461 10.15 14.33 -7.03
N GLY A 462 9.51 13.18 -7.19
CA GLY A 462 9.18 12.63 -8.49
C GLY A 462 8.81 11.16 -8.40
N GLN A 463 8.38 10.63 -9.54
CA GLN A 463 7.94 9.24 -9.67
C GLN A 463 9.06 8.26 -9.27
N ASN A 464 8.68 7.19 -8.58
CA ASN A 464 9.57 6.10 -8.24
C ASN A 464 9.68 5.11 -9.42
N GLU A 465 10.89 4.86 -9.89
CA GLU A 465 11.18 3.89 -10.96
C GLU A 465 10.72 2.47 -10.59
N PHE A 466 10.75 2.16 -9.29
CA PHE A 466 10.36 0.88 -8.72
C PHE A 466 9.05 0.95 -7.95
N ARG A 467 8.11 1.81 -8.37
CA ARG A 467 6.73 1.80 -7.87
C ARG A 467 6.04 0.47 -8.17
N SER A 468 4.98 0.14 -7.42
CA SER A 468 4.11 -0.98 -7.79
C SER A 468 3.40 -0.68 -9.12
N LEU A 469 3.35 -1.67 -10.00
CA LEU A 469 2.57 -1.60 -11.23
C LEU A 469 1.11 -2.03 -11.00
N LYS A 470 0.82 -2.72 -9.89
CA LYS A 470 -0.56 -3.04 -9.49
C LYS A 470 -1.25 -1.78 -9.00
N TRP A 471 -2.40 -1.48 -9.56
CA TRP A 471 -3.32 -0.49 -9.01
C TRP A 471 -4.14 -1.08 -7.88
N ASP A 472 -4.51 -0.21 -6.94
CA ASP A 472 -5.49 -0.50 -5.91
C ASP A 472 -6.58 0.56 -5.94
N MET A 473 -7.76 0.20 -5.44
CA MET A 473 -8.87 1.12 -5.22
C MET A 473 -9.18 1.20 -3.73
N ASN A 474 -9.63 2.38 -3.31
CA ASN A 474 -10.17 2.60 -1.98
C ASN A 474 -11.61 2.05 -1.89
N ASP A 475 -11.87 1.15 -0.95
CA ASP A 475 -13.19 0.53 -0.81
C ASP A 475 -14.28 1.49 -0.29
N LEU A 476 -13.88 2.57 0.39
CA LEU A 476 -14.76 3.65 0.84
C LEU A 476 -15.03 4.68 -0.27
N ASP A 477 -14.14 4.77 -1.26
CA ASP A 477 -14.27 5.66 -2.40
C ASP A 477 -13.71 4.99 -3.66
N PRO A 478 -14.51 4.20 -4.40
CA PRO A 478 -14.04 3.40 -5.52
C PRO A 478 -13.51 4.23 -6.70
N GLN A 479 -13.69 5.55 -6.69
CA GLN A 479 -13.12 6.45 -7.68
C GLN A 479 -11.65 6.81 -7.36
N ASP A 480 -11.26 6.68 -6.10
CA ASP A 480 -9.91 6.92 -5.61
C ASP A 480 -9.04 5.67 -5.84
N ILE A 481 -8.29 5.73 -6.94
CA ILE A 481 -7.32 4.70 -7.35
C ILE A 481 -5.91 5.17 -7.04
N SER A 482 -5.09 4.26 -6.50
CA SER A 482 -3.70 4.57 -6.14
C SER A 482 -2.77 3.45 -6.55
N ALA A 483 -1.51 3.82 -6.82
CA ALA A 483 -0.45 2.84 -7.02
C ALA A 483 0.43 2.84 -5.77
N GLY A 484 0.69 1.65 -5.23
CA GLY A 484 1.60 1.50 -4.11
C GLY A 484 2.97 2.11 -4.46
N ASN A 485 3.44 3.03 -3.62
CA ASN A 485 4.80 3.58 -3.71
C ASN A 485 5.08 4.35 -5.03
N TRP A 486 4.09 5.12 -5.48
CA TRP A 486 4.14 5.92 -6.70
C TRP A 486 5.30 6.92 -6.73
N GLY A 487 5.49 7.70 -5.66
CA GLY A 487 6.46 8.79 -5.59
C GLY A 487 7.52 8.54 -4.54
N VAL A 488 8.71 9.10 -4.75
CA VAL A 488 9.81 9.04 -3.78
C VAL A 488 10.53 10.39 -3.68
N TRP A 489 10.98 10.75 -2.49
CA TRP A 489 11.85 11.88 -2.23
C TRP A 489 12.66 11.61 -0.97
N ALA A 490 13.67 12.43 -0.69
CA ALA A 490 14.48 12.23 0.50
C ALA A 490 14.98 13.54 1.09
N PHE A 491 15.19 13.54 2.40
CA PHE A 491 15.65 14.69 3.14
C PHE A 491 16.61 14.32 4.28
N ARG A 492 17.27 15.33 4.85
CA ARG A 492 18.13 15.19 6.03
C ARG A 492 18.07 16.46 6.86
N GLY A 493 18.33 16.35 8.16
CA GLY A 493 18.64 17.52 8.98
C GLY A 493 19.94 18.21 8.53
N LYS A 494 19.93 19.54 8.50
CA LYS A 494 21.10 20.38 8.21
C LYS A 494 22.21 20.08 9.20
N ARG A 495 23.43 20.01 8.66
CA ARG A 495 24.66 20.07 9.45
C ARG A 495 25.09 21.52 9.42
N TYR A 496 25.03 22.22 10.55
CA TYR A 496 25.68 23.52 10.64
C TYR A 496 27.17 23.29 10.44
N GLU A 497 27.71 23.67 9.29
CA GLU A 497 29.15 23.81 9.16
C GLU A 497 29.58 24.82 10.22
N ALA A 498 30.41 24.39 11.16
CA ALA A 498 31.10 25.29 12.05
C ALA A 498 32.03 26.14 11.18
N GLN A 499 31.52 27.23 10.60
CA GLN A 499 32.35 28.27 10.03
C GLN A 499 33.08 28.91 11.21
N THR A 500 34.26 28.37 11.54
CA THR A 500 35.29 29.11 12.25
C THR A 500 35.57 30.35 11.42
N ARG A 501 34.98 31.48 11.81
CA ARG A 501 35.38 32.81 11.35
C ARG A 501 36.87 32.96 11.68
N GLY A 502 37.70 32.86 10.65
CA GLY A 502 39.10 33.26 10.69
C GLY A 502 39.25 34.77 10.67
#